data_AF-A0A0P9HXM5-F1
#
_entry.id   AF-A0A0P9HXM5-F1
#
_cell.length_a   1.000
_cell.length_b   1.000
_cell.length_c   1.000
_cell.angle_alpha   90.00
_cell.angle_beta   90.00
_cell.angle_gamma   90.00
#
_symmetry.space_group_name_H-M   'P 1'
#
loop_
_entity.id
_entity.type
_entity.pdbx_description
1 polymer ?
#
loop_
_entity_poly.entity_id
_entity_poly.type
_entity_poly.pdbx_seq_one_letter_code
_entity_poly.pdbx_strand_id
1 'polypeptide(L)'
;VAVVIDLGQCKSSIAGAEPSKTKGGKRIDAYRITPDGTLAFSDTHFSLDRDNKPIEQFIRYQVRSNGTATFSMTTLNVPGYQQVGTPVSYECAISKGLSFFVSP
;
A
#
# COMPACT_ATOMS: atom_id res chain seq x y z
N VAL A 1 -6.00 -11.13 -10.25
CA VAL A 1 -4.72 -11.19 -9.51
C VAL A 1 -4.93 -10.61 -8.12
N ALA A 2 -4.45 -11.25 -7.08
CA ALA A 2 -4.40 -10.70 -5.73
C ALA A 2 -2.98 -10.27 -5.39
N VAL A 3 -2.84 -9.17 -4.64
CA VAL A 3 -1.60 -8.79 -3.97
C VAL A 3 -1.75 -9.04 -2.48
N VAL A 4 -0.70 -9.59 -1.87
CA VAL A 4 -0.55 -9.70 -0.42
C VAL A 4 0.70 -8.95 -0.02
N ILE A 5 0.61 -8.19 1.06
CA ILE A 5 1.70 -7.42 1.63
C ILE A 5 1.93 -7.82 3.09
N ASP A 6 3.19 -7.95 3.46
CA ASP A 6 3.67 -8.09 4.84
C ASP A 6 4.61 -6.91 5.12
N LEU A 7 4.08 -5.85 5.73
CA LEU A 7 4.85 -4.63 5.98
C LEU A 7 5.98 -4.85 6.99
N GLY A 8 5.96 -5.95 7.76
CA GLY A 8 7.06 -6.33 8.64
C GLY A 8 8.30 -6.83 7.90
N GLN A 9 8.16 -7.18 6.62
CA GLN A 9 9.26 -7.55 5.74
C GLN A 9 9.71 -6.40 4.82
N CYS A 10 9.11 -5.21 4.98
CA CYS A 10 9.43 -4.02 4.21
C CYS A 10 10.17 -2.98 5.07
N LYS A 11 10.91 -2.10 4.41
CA LYS A 11 11.60 -0.97 5.06
C LYS A 11 10.68 0.25 5.08
N SER A 12 10.35 0.75 6.26
CA SER A 12 9.60 2.00 6.42
C SER A 12 10.42 3.21 5.95
N SER A 13 9.75 4.20 5.36
CA SER A 13 10.34 5.51 5.06
C SER A 13 10.53 6.37 6.31
N ILE A 14 9.90 6.02 7.43
CA ILE A 14 10.04 6.72 8.71
C ILE A 14 11.31 6.21 9.39
N ALA A 15 12.29 7.10 9.57
CA ALA A 15 13.56 6.77 10.21
C ALA A 15 13.36 6.26 11.65
N GLY A 16 14.01 5.14 11.98
CA GLY A 16 13.93 4.53 13.31
C GLY A 16 12.59 3.86 13.64
N ALA A 17 11.67 3.74 12.67
CA ALA A 17 10.42 3.02 12.91
C ALA A 17 10.66 1.52 13.13
N GLU A 18 10.03 0.98 14.16
CA GLU A 18 9.98 -0.46 14.39
C GLU A 18 9.30 -1.19 13.22
N PRO A 19 9.66 -2.45 12.95
CA PRO A 19 8.99 -3.26 11.94
C PRO A 19 7.48 -3.30 12.16
N SER A 20 6.73 -3.06 11.08
CA SER A 20 5.27 -3.14 11.13
C SER A 20 4.81 -4.57 11.40
N LYS A 21 3.70 -4.73 12.13
CA LYS A 21 3.03 -6.03 12.30
C LYS A 21 1.88 -6.22 11.31
N THR A 22 1.65 -5.23 10.45
CA THR A 22 0.51 -5.21 9.53
C THR A 22 0.77 -6.10 8.33
N LYS A 23 -0.16 -7.02 8.09
CA LYS A 23 -0.28 -7.77 6.84
C LYS A 23 -1.64 -7.45 6.23
N GLY A 24 -1.70 -7.44 4.90
CA GLY A 24 -2.94 -7.13 4.19
C GLY A 24 -2.90 -7.66 2.77
N GLY A 25 -4.01 -7.48 2.05
CA GLY A 25 -4.06 -7.84 0.65
C GLY A 25 -5.32 -7.31 -0.02
N LYS A 26 -5.30 -7.27 -1.35
CA LYS A 26 -6.46 -6.92 -2.18
C LYS A 26 -6.43 -7.66 -3.51
N ARG A 27 -7.59 -7.78 -4.15
CA ARG A 27 -7.65 -8.09 -5.58
C ARG A 27 -7.35 -6.82 -6.39
N ILE A 28 -6.53 -6.95 -7.42
CA ILE A 28 -6.18 -5.85 -8.30
C ILE A 28 -7.22 -5.79 -9.42
N ASP A 29 -8.08 -4.77 -9.36
CA ASP A 29 -9.14 -4.59 -10.36
C ASP A 29 -8.63 -3.86 -11.60
N ALA A 30 -7.77 -2.86 -11.39
CA ALA A 30 -7.16 -2.07 -12.46
C ALA A 30 -5.69 -1.80 -12.16
N TYR A 31 -4.89 -1.74 -13.22
CA TYR A 31 -3.47 -1.42 -13.16
C TYR A 31 -3.02 -0.70 -14.42
N ARG A 32 -1.86 -0.06 -14.33
CA ARG A 32 -1.15 0.57 -15.44
C ARG A 32 0.27 0.01 -15.48
N ILE A 33 0.77 -0.28 -16.67
CA ILE A 33 2.19 -0.55 -16.91
C ILE A 33 2.78 0.65 -17.65
N THR A 34 3.84 1.26 -17.13
CA THR A 34 4.53 2.39 -17.75
C THR A 34 5.64 1.91 -18.71
N PRO A 35 6.15 2.77 -19.61
CA PRO A 35 7.16 2.37 -20.60
C PRO A 35 8.47 1.78 -20.03
N ASP A 36 8.82 2.16 -18.81
CA ASP A 36 9.97 1.61 -18.05
C ASP A 36 9.69 0.25 -17.39
N GLY A 37 8.49 -0.31 -17.61
CA GLY A 37 8.06 -1.59 -17.09
C GLY A 37 7.53 -1.54 -15.66
N THR A 38 7.31 -0.36 -15.08
CA THR A 38 6.71 -0.27 -13.74
C THR A 38 5.22 -0.63 -13.78
N LEU A 39 4.84 -1.63 -13.00
CA LEU A 39 3.45 -1.95 -12.69
C LEU A 39 2.97 -1.04 -11.56
N ALA A 40 1.96 -0.22 -11.84
CA ALA A 40 1.34 0.68 -10.88
C ALA A 40 -0.16 0.35 -10.71
N PHE A 41 -0.63 0.33 -9.48
CA PHE A 41 -2.05 0.18 -9.17
C PHE A 41 -2.35 0.84 -7.82
N SER A 42 -3.63 1.09 -7.54
CA SER A 42 -4.08 1.77 -6.34
C SER A 42 -5.31 1.13 -5.73
N ASP A 43 -5.65 1.59 -4.54
CA ASP A 43 -6.86 1.26 -3.82
C ASP A 43 -7.35 2.49 -3.05
N THR A 44 -8.67 2.56 -2.89
CA THR A 44 -9.32 3.47 -1.95
C THR A 44 -10.04 2.63 -0.92
N HIS A 45 -9.60 2.69 0.33
CA HIS A 45 -10.21 1.96 1.44
C HIS A 45 -10.95 2.93 2.35
N PHE A 46 -12.28 2.93 2.27
CA PHE A 46 -13.15 3.67 3.18
C PHE A 46 -13.41 2.85 4.44
N SER A 47 -13.23 3.47 5.61
CA SER A 47 -13.45 2.82 6.90
C SER A 47 -13.66 3.84 8.01
N LEU A 48 -13.76 3.38 9.25
CA LEU A 48 -13.76 4.21 10.44
C LEU A 48 -12.40 4.17 11.13
N ASP A 49 -11.98 5.29 11.71
CA ASP A 49 -10.82 5.35 12.59
C ASP A 49 -11.13 4.79 14.00
N ARG A 50 -10.17 4.88 14.92
CA ARG A 50 -10.31 4.38 16.30
C ARG A 50 -11.36 5.14 17.13
N ASP A 51 -11.74 6.34 16.70
CA ASP A 51 -12.76 7.18 17.34
C ASP A 51 -14.12 7.08 16.60
N ASN A 52 -14.28 6.10 15.71
CA ASN A 52 -15.46 5.88 14.86
C ASN A 52 -15.75 7.03 13.88
N LYS A 53 -14.74 7.80 13.46
CA LYS A 53 -14.89 8.85 12.43
C LYS A 53 -14.59 8.29 11.04
N PRO A 54 -15.33 8.71 10.00
CA PRO A 54 -15.11 8.22 8.64
C PRO A 54 -13.79 8.74 8.07
N ILE A 55 -13.04 7.82 7.49
CA ILE A 55 -11.76 8.05 6.83
C ILE A 55 -11.72 7.35 5.48
N GLU A 56 -10.93 7.89 4.57
CA GLU A 56 -10.60 7.26 3.29
C GLU A 56 -9.09 7.15 3.14
N GLN A 57 -8.62 5.94 2.86
CA GLN A 57 -7.21 5.64 2.68
C GLN A 57 -6.90 5.47 1.20
N PHE A 58 -6.00 6.30 0.68
CA PHE A 58 -5.48 6.23 -0.68
C PHE A 58 -4.19 5.44 -0.67
N ILE A 59 -4.28 4.18 -1.09
CA ILE A 59 -3.18 3.22 -1.08
C ILE A 59 -2.63 3.08 -2.51
N ARG A 60 -1.32 3.13 -2.67
CA ARG A 60 -0.65 3.08 -3.97
C ARG A 60 0.48 2.06 -3.96
N TYR A 61 0.61 1.34 -5.06
CA TYR A 61 1.63 0.34 -5.28
C TYR A 61 2.36 0.66 -6.58
N GLN A 62 3.69 0.63 -6.54
CA GLN A 62 4.55 0.78 -7.70
C GLN A 62 5.61 -0.31 -7.65
N VAL A 63 5.53 -1.27 -8.58
CA VAL A 63 6.47 -2.38 -8.69
C VAL A 63 7.35 -2.15 -9.91
N ARG A 64 8.65 -1.97 -9.68
CA ARG A 64 9.64 -1.78 -10.74
C ARG A 64 10.01 -3.13 -11.36
N SER A 65 10.50 -3.07 -12.60
CA SER A 65 10.96 -4.24 -13.35
C SER A 65 12.11 -5.00 -12.67
N ASN A 66 12.89 -4.34 -11.80
CA ASN A 66 13.93 -4.96 -10.99
C ASN A 66 13.39 -5.69 -9.73
N GLY A 67 12.07 -5.78 -9.55
CA GLY A 67 11.43 -6.47 -8.43
C GLY A 67 11.32 -5.65 -7.14
N THR A 68 11.84 -4.41 -7.10
CA THR A 68 11.57 -3.49 -5.98
C THR A 68 10.15 -2.95 -6.06
N ALA A 69 9.51 -2.78 -4.91
CA ALA A 69 8.16 -2.26 -4.82
C ALA A 69 8.07 -1.14 -3.78
N THR A 70 7.28 -0.12 -4.08
CA THR A 70 6.89 0.91 -3.12
C THR A 70 5.41 0.79 -2.83
N PHE A 71 5.08 0.61 -1.55
CA PHE A 71 3.74 0.79 -1.01
C PHE A 71 3.66 2.17 -0.36
N SER A 72 2.62 2.94 -0.61
CA SER A 72 2.35 4.16 0.14
C SER A 72 0.88 4.31 0.47
N MET A 73 0.60 4.98 1.60
CA MET A 73 -0.75 5.23 2.07
C MET A 73 -0.87 6.64 2.62
N THR A 74 -1.93 7.33 2.19
CA THR A 74 -2.39 8.60 2.75
C THR A 74 -3.80 8.40 3.29
N THR A 75 -4.03 8.74 4.55
CA THR A 75 -5.36 8.71 5.17
C THR A 75 -5.92 10.12 5.20
N LEU A 76 -7.15 10.30 4.72
CA LEU A 76 -7.89 11.55 4.76
C LEU A 76 -9.16 11.39 5.61
N ASN A 77 -9.58 12.44 6.33
CA ASN A 77 -10.88 12.45 6.98
C ASN A 77 -12.01 12.69 5.95
N VAL A 78 -13.23 12.31 6.32
CA VAL A 78 -14.42 12.59 5.51
C VAL A 78 -15.39 13.42 6.35
N PRO A 79 -16.06 14.45 5.76
CA PRO A 79 -16.05 14.83 4.35
C PRO A 79 -14.96 15.85 3.98
N GLY A 80 -14.09 16.24 4.91
CA GLY A 80 -13.17 17.37 4.73
C GLY A 80 -11.95 17.08 3.86
N TYR A 81 -11.60 15.81 3.64
CA TYR A 81 -10.43 15.37 2.88
C TYR A 81 -9.09 15.95 3.36
N GLN A 82 -9.01 16.33 4.63
CA GLN A 82 -7.77 16.71 5.29
C GLN A 82 -7.00 15.47 5.75
N GLN A 83 -5.68 15.53 5.65
CA GLN A 83 -4.82 14.42 6.04
C GLN A 83 -4.92 14.11 7.53
N VAL A 84 -5.05 12.82 7.85
CA VAL A 84 -5.06 12.28 9.21
C VAL A 84 -3.76 11.51 9.44
N GLY A 85 -3.00 11.95 10.44
CA GLY A 85 -1.70 11.34 10.78
C GLY A 85 -0.61 11.58 9.72
N THR A 86 0.47 10.82 9.85
CA THR A 86 1.63 10.88 8.95
C THR A 86 1.44 9.90 7.80
N PRO A 87 1.62 10.32 6.52
CA PRO A 87 1.63 9.41 5.40
C PRO A 87 2.75 8.40 5.56
N VAL A 88 2.49 7.16 5.22
CA VAL A 88 3.47 6.08 5.33
C VAL A 88 3.89 5.61 3.95
N SER A 89 5.16 5.25 3.83
CA SER A 89 5.70 4.59 2.65
C SER A 89 6.62 3.46 3.09
N TYR A 90 6.59 2.37 2.33
CA TYR A 90 7.39 1.18 2.58
C TYR A 90 8.04 0.72 1.28
N GLU A 91 9.33 0.44 1.35
CA GLU A 91 10.07 -0.25 0.30
C GLU A 91 10.05 -1.75 0.57
N CYS A 92 9.50 -2.50 -0.36
CA CYS A 92 9.36 -3.95 -0.33
C CYS A 92 10.07 -4.56 -1.55
N ALA A 93 10.16 -5.89 -1.60
CA ALA A 93 10.53 -6.62 -2.81
C ALA A 93 9.49 -7.68 -3.15
N ILE A 94 9.37 -8.04 -4.43
CA ILE A 94 8.59 -9.21 -4.83
C ILE A 94 9.20 -10.45 -4.13
N SER A 95 8.33 -11.32 -3.63
CA SER A 95 8.68 -12.49 -2.82
C SER A 95 9.27 -12.20 -1.44
N LYS A 96 9.42 -10.91 -1.06
CA LYS A 96 9.84 -10.49 0.29
C LYS A 96 9.10 -9.22 0.72
N GLY A 97 7.98 -9.43 1.39
CA GLY A 97 7.08 -8.37 1.84
C GLY A 97 5.98 -8.05 0.85
N LEU A 98 6.10 -8.38 -0.44
CA LEU A 98 5.01 -8.28 -1.41
C LEU A 98 4.94 -9.55 -2.27
N SER A 99 3.74 -10.08 -2.50
CA SER A 99 3.50 -11.28 -3.29
C SER A 99 2.24 -11.16 -4.14
N PHE A 100 2.25 -11.76 -5.32
CA PHE A 100 1.11 -11.81 -6.23
C PHE A 100 0.61 -13.24 -6.39
N PHE A 101 -0.70 -13.39 -6.42
CA PHE A 101 -1.36 -14.69 -6.60
C PHE A 101 -2.41 -14.60 -7.71
N VAL A 102 -2.40 -15.58 -8.60
CA VAL A 102 -3.48 -15.78 -9.57
C VAL A 102 -4.43 -16.78 -8.92
N SER A 103 -5.64 -16.36 -8.57
CA SER A 103 -6.69 -17.31 -8.22
C SER A 103 -7.30 -17.88 -9.50
N PRO A 104 -7.64 -19.19 -9.54
CA PRO A 104 -8.49 -19.77 -10.58
C PRO A 104 -9.85 -19.05 -10.66
#